data_AF-A0A7Y2KJH2-F1
#
_entry.id   AF-A0A7Y2KJH2-F1
#
_cell.length_a   1.000
_cell.length_b   1.000
_cell.length_c   1.000
_cell.angle_alpha   90.00
_cell.angle_beta   90.00
_cell.angle_gamma   90.00
#
_symmetry.space_group_name_H-M   'P 1'
#
loop_
_entity.id
_entity.type
_entity.pdbx_description
1 polymer ?
#
loop_
_entity_poly.entity_id
_entity_poly.type
_entity_poly.pdbx_seq_one_letter_code
_entity_poly.pdbx_strand_id
1 'polypeptide(L)'
;GHANIEDGVQKAIRESAPRLIHVHASDNHGQKDDHLVPGRGTIAWSEVFAGLREIGFPGPFTVELRDYTRGDDPRYGSFEEILGESCSALEHFTGEGR
;
A
#
# COMPACT_ATOMS: atom_id res chain seq x y z
N GLY A 1 -4.22 1.78 -3.54
CA GLY A 1 -4.92 0.94 -4.53
C GLY A 1 -5.03 1.56 -5.92
N HIS A 2 -5.83 2.62 -6.08
CA HIS A 2 -6.34 3.09 -7.40
C HIS A 2 -5.29 3.24 -8.50
N ALA A 3 -4.15 3.87 -8.21
CA ALA A 3 -3.13 4.10 -9.22
C ALA A 3 -2.57 2.80 -9.85
N ASN A 4 -2.69 1.64 -9.20
CA ASN A 4 -2.30 0.34 -9.77
C ASN A 4 -3.34 -0.24 -10.76
N ILE A 5 -4.58 0.24 -10.69
CA ILE A 5 -5.70 -0.13 -11.58
C ILE A 5 -5.74 0.82 -12.79
N GLU A 6 -5.31 2.06 -12.58
CA GLU A 6 -5.24 3.11 -13.60
C GLU A 6 -3.88 3.10 -14.34
N ASP A 7 -3.27 4.27 -14.54
CA ASP A 7 -2.08 4.43 -15.39
C ASP A 7 -0.73 4.07 -14.69
N GLY A 8 -0.78 3.46 -13.50
CA GLY A 8 0.38 3.00 -12.76
C GLY A 8 0.83 3.93 -11.62
N VAL A 9 1.30 3.30 -10.53
CA VAL A 9 1.64 3.97 -9.26
C VAL A 9 2.79 4.97 -9.42
N GLN A 10 3.83 4.61 -10.19
CA GLN A 10 5.00 5.48 -10.40
C GLN A 10 4.66 6.77 -11.14
N LYS A 11 3.74 6.68 -12.13
CA LYS A 11 3.24 7.85 -12.86
C LYS A 11 2.45 8.75 -11.93
N ALA A 12 1.52 8.18 -11.15
CA ALA A 12 0.71 8.93 -10.19
C ALA A 12 1.56 9.70 -9.16
N ILE A 13 2.62 9.08 -8.62
CA ILE A 13 3.55 9.74 -7.68
C ILE A 13 4.21 10.96 -8.35
N ARG A 14 4.79 10.78 -9.55
CA ARG A 14 5.50 11.85 -10.26
C ARG A 14 4.57 12.99 -10.69
N GLU A 15 3.38 12.67 -11.20
CA GLU A 15 2.41 13.66 -11.67
C GLU A 15 1.77 14.45 -10.52
N SER A 16 1.69 13.86 -9.32
CA SER A 16 1.16 14.52 -8.13
C SER A 16 2.16 15.47 -7.48
N ALA A 17 3.46 15.34 -7.77
CA ALA A 17 4.48 16.24 -7.22
C ALA A 17 4.34 17.68 -7.78
N PRO A 18 4.65 18.72 -6.98
CA PRO A 18 5.02 18.69 -5.56
C PRO A 18 3.80 18.81 -4.62
N ARG A 19 2.58 18.56 -5.12
CA ARG A 19 1.30 18.80 -4.42
C ARG A 19 0.74 17.59 -3.69
N LEU A 20 1.43 16.45 -3.72
CA LEU A 20 1.02 15.25 -2.98
C LEU A 20 1.15 15.52 -1.47
N ILE A 21 0.02 15.45 -0.75
CA ILE A 21 -0.04 15.76 0.70
C ILE A 21 -0.39 14.56 1.57
N HIS A 22 -0.94 13.49 1.00
CA HIS A 22 -1.43 12.32 1.74
C HIS A 22 -1.48 11.10 0.82
N VAL A 23 -1.21 9.91 1.37
CA VAL A 23 -1.29 8.64 0.65
C VAL A 23 -2.15 7.65 1.42
N HIS A 24 -3.20 7.14 0.77
CA HIS A 24 -3.90 5.92 1.20
C HIS A 24 -3.25 4.70 0.55
N ALA A 25 -2.72 3.82 1.39
CA ALA A 25 -1.90 2.70 1.00
C ALA A 25 -2.68 1.40 1.13
N SER A 26 -2.89 0.76 -0.01
CA SER A 26 -3.56 -0.53 -0.10
C SER A 26 -3.10 -1.23 -1.36
N ASP A 27 -2.94 -2.54 -1.28
CA ASP A 27 -2.52 -3.36 -2.42
C ASP A 27 -3.72 -3.96 -3.15
N ASN A 28 -3.51 -4.32 -4.41
CA ASN A 28 -4.49 -5.01 -5.23
C ASN A 28 -3.81 -5.72 -6.40
N HIS A 29 -4.58 -6.54 -7.11
CA HIS A 29 -4.07 -7.28 -8.26
C HIS A 29 -4.08 -6.50 -9.59
N GLY A 30 -4.49 -5.22 -9.56
CA GLY A 30 -4.56 -4.33 -10.73
C GLY A 30 -5.90 -4.36 -11.50
N GLN A 31 -6.88 -5.18 -11.09
CA GLN A 31 -8.19 -5.25 -11.76
C GLN A 31 -9.29 -4.51 -11.00
N LYS A 32 -9.21 -4.49 -9.67
CA LYS A 32 -10.19 -3.86 -8.79
C LYS A 32 -9.50 -3.41 -7.52
N ASP A 33 -10.19 -2.58 -6.73
CA ASP A 33 -9.61 -2.07 -5.49
C ASP A 33 -9.84 -3.06 -4.34
N ASP A 34 -8.93 -4.03 -4.24
CA ASP A 34 -9.03 -5.16 -3.30
C ASP A 34 -8.79 -4.75 -1.84
N HIS A 35 -8.10 -3.64 -1.59
CA HIS A 35 -7.70 -3.17 -0.25
C HIS A 35 -6.91 -4.23 0.54
N LEU A 36 -5.95 -4.88 -0.12
CA LEU A 36 -5.10 -5.91 0.48
C LEU A 36 -3.96 -5.28 1.29
N VAL A 37 -3.40 -6.10 2.18
CA VAL A 37 -2.13 -5.83 2.86
C VAL A 37 -1.02 -5.56 1.81
N PRO A 38 -0.18 -4.52 2.00
CA PRO A 38 0.99 -4.29 1.16
C PRO A 38 1.84 -5.57 0.96
N GLY A 39 2.09 -5.94 -0.30
CA GLY A 39 2.84 -7.15 -0.67
C GLY A 39 1.97 -8.36 -1.00
N ARG A 40 0.65 -8.30 -0.79
CA ARG A 40 -0.29 -9.37 -1.19
C ARG A 40 -0.87 -9.19 -2.59
N GLY A 41 -0.69 -8.03 -3.20
CA GLY A 41 -1.11 -7.75 -4.56
C GLY A 41 0.07 -7.69 -5.53
N THR A 42 0.01 -6.77 -6.48
CA THR A 42 1.01 -6.61 -7.55
C THR A 42 1.74 -5.27 -7.50
N ILE A 43 1.45 -4.42 -6.51
CA ILE A 43 2.15 -3.14 -6.36
C ILE A 43 3.61 -3.39 -5.97
N ALA A 44 4.54 -2.80 -6.74
CA ALA A 44 5.97 -2.81 -6.44
C ALA A 44 6.32 -1.83 -5.30
N TRP A 45 6.01 -2.20 -4.05
CA TRP A 45 6.10 -1.30 -2.89
C TRP A 45 7.50 -0.70 -2.63
N SER A 46 8.57 -1.46 -2.87
CA SER A 46 9.93 -0.90 -2.78
C SER A 46 10.14 0.29 -3.74
N GLU A 47 9.57 0.22 -4.95
CA GLU A 47 9.59 1.31 -5.92
C GLU A 47 8.67 2.45 -5.49
N VAL A 48 7.53 2.16 -4.86
CA VAL A 48 6.62 3.18 -4.32
C VAL A 48 7.35 4.04 -3.29
N PHE A 49 8.00 3.43 -2.30
CA PHE A 49 8.77 4.17 -1.31
C PHE A 49 9.98 4.89 -1.91
N ALA A 50 10.64 4.30 -2.92
CA ALA A 50 11.70 5.00 -3.65
C ALA A 50 11.20 6.27 -4.33
N GLY A 51 10.07 6.20 -5.05
CA GLY A 51 9.46 7.34 -5.73
C GLY A 51 8.98 8.41 -4.75
N LEU A 52 8.36 8.02 -3.63
CA LEU A 52 7.93 8.97 -2.59
C LEU A 52 9.13 9.72 -1.98
N ARG A 53 10.26 9.03 -1.73
CA ARG A 53 11.50 9.66 -1.29
C ARG A 53 12.09 10.59 -2.35
N GLU A 54 12.08 10.18 -3.61
CA GLU A 54 12.60 10.96 -4.73
C GLU A 54 11.88 12.31 -4.86
N ILE A 55 10.54 12.33 -4.72
CA ILE A 55 9.76 13.57 -4.78
C ILE A 55 9.76 14.35 -3.46
N GLY A 56 10.47 13.87 -2.43
CA GLY A 56 10.55 14.52 -1.13
C GLY A 56 9.22 14.57 -0.37
N PHE A 57 8.35 13.56 -0.54
CA PHE A 57 7.03 13.51 0.09
C PHE A 57 7.14 13.45 1.62
N PRO A 58 6.65 14.46 2.37
CA PRO A 58 6.73 14.50 3.83
C PRO A 58 5.42 14.13 4.52
N GLY A 59 4.37 13.85 3.73
CA GLY A 59 3.00 13.74 4.21
C GLY A 59 2.68 12.39 4.85
N PRO A 60 1.48 12.27 5.43
CA PRO A 60 1.08 11.02 6.06
C PRO A 60 0.89 9.91 5.02
N PHE A 61 1.30 8.71 5.41
CA PHE A 61 1.07 7.47 4.69
C PHE A 61 0.18 6.58 5.57
N THR A 62 -1.05 6.36 5.14
CA THR A 62 -2.08 5.68 5.93
C THR A 62 -2.50 4.40 5.23
N VAL A 63 -2.40 3.26 5.91
CA VAL A 63 -2.92 2.00 5.37
C VAL A 63 -4.45 1.98 5.36
N GLU A 64 -5.05 1.57 4.24
CA GLU A 64 -6.49 1.45 4.04
C GLU A 64 -6.82 0.01 3.65
N LEU A 65 -7.27 -0.80 4.61
CA LEU A 65 -7.39 -2.25 4.46
C LEU A 65 -8.84 -2.70 4.60
N ARG A 66 -9.23 -3.69 3.79
CA ARG A 66 -10.51 -4.38 3.95
C ARG A 66 -10.42 -5.39 5.09
N ASP A 67 -11.50 -5.52 5.83
CA ASP A 67 -11.68 -6.59 6.80
C ASP A 67 -11.90 -7.93 6.08
N TYR A 68 -10.86 -8.76 6.05
CA TYR A 68 -10.86 -10.13 5.51
C TYR A 68 -11.05 -11.21 6.58
N THR A 69 -11.50 -10.84 7.78
CA THR A 69 -11.82 -11.78 8.87
C THR A 69 -13.23 -12.38 8.76
N ARG A 70 -14.00 -11.93 7.76
CA ARG A 70 -15.41 -12.29 7.57
C ARG A 70 -15.67 -12.78 6.15
N GLY A 71 -16.70 -13.62 5.98
CA GLY A 71 -17.11 -14.19 4.70
C GLY A 71 -17.04 -15.73 4.70
N ASP A 72 -17.23 -16.33 3.53
CA ASP A 72 -17.31 -17.79 3.39
C ASP A 72 -15.95 -18.50 3.55
N ASP A 73 -14.84 -17.78 3.36
CA ASP A 73 -13.47 -18.28 3.49
C ASP A 73 -12.53 -17.17 4.00
N PRO A 74 -12.50 -16.89 5.32
CA PRO A 74 -11.71 -15.81 5.87
C PRO A 74 -10.21 -16.16 5.84
N ARG A 75 -9.40 -15.25 5.26
CA ARG A 75 -7.94 -15.42 5.18
C ARG A 75 -7.22 -15.11 6.48
N TYR A 76 -7.88 -14.39 7.39
CA TYR A 76 -7.33 -13.92 8.64
C TYR A 76 -8.24 -14.29 9.80
N GLY A 77 -7.66 -14.59 10.96
CA GLY A 77 -8.40 -14.89 12.19
C GLY A 77 -8.84 -13.65 12.95
N SER A 78 -8.13 -12.53 12.82
CA SER A 78 -8.49 -11.25 13.46
C SER A 78 -7.97 -10.02 12.71
N PHE A 79 -8.48 -8.84 13.08
CA PHE A 79 -8.02 -7.59 12.48
C PHE A 79 -6.60 -7.24 12.92
N GLU A 80 -6.21 -7.64 14.14
CA GLU A 80 -4.84 -7.51 14.65
C GLU A 80 -3.84 -8.30 13.82
N GLU A 81 -4.23 -9.47 13.28
CA GLU A 81 -3.38 -10.25 12.36
C GLU A 81 -3.14 -9.49 11.05
N ILE A 82 -4.20 -8.89 10.49
CA ILE A 82 -4.10 -8.05 9.27
C ILE A 82 -3.16 -6.86 9.51
N LEU A 83 -3.32 -6.17 10.63
CA LEU A 83 -2.49 -5.03 10.99
C LEU A 83 -1.04 -5.45 11.26
N GLY A 84 -0.83 -6.56 11.96
CA GLY A 84 0.51 -7.09 12.25
C GLY A 84 1.26 -7.43 10.97
N GLU A 85 0.60 -8.14 10.04
CA GLU A 85 1.19 -8.43 8.73
C GLU A 85 1.51 -7.15 7.95
N SER A 86 0.61 -6.16 8.00
CA SER A 86 0.82 -4.88 7.33
C SER A 86 2.02 -4.11 7.89
N CYS A 87 2.18 -4.08 9.21
CA CYS A 87 3.35 -3.45 9.84
C CYS A 87 4.65 -4.14 9.40
N SER A 88 4.72 -5.47 9.47
CA SER A 88 5.91 -6.22 9.04
C SER A 88 6.23 -6.02 7.56
N ALA A 89 5.21 -5.95 6.70
CA ALA A 89 5.40 -5.67 5.28
C ALA A 89 5.95 -4.25 5.05
N LEU A 90 5.42 -3.24 5.73
CA LEU A 90 5.89 -1.87 5.61
C LEU A 90 7.33 -1.72 6.11
N GLU A 91 7.68 -2.29 7.27
CA GLU A 91 9.05 -2.31 7.81
C GLU A 91 10.04 -2.90 6.80
N HIS A 92 9.64 -3.98 6.12
CA HIS A 92 10.43 -4.60 5.06
C HIS A 92 10.65 -3.66 3.87
N PHE A 93 9.61 -2.95 3.40
CA PHE A 93 9.71 -2.07 2.23
C PHE A 93 10.36 -0.71 2.52
N THR A 94 10.26 -0.20 3.75
CA THR A 94 10.92 1.05 4.16
C THR A 94 12.40 0.84 4.49
N GLY A 95 12.81 -0.39 4.77
CA GLY A 95 14.18 -0.73 5.17
C GLY A 95 14.46 -0.49 6.65
N GLU A 96 13.42 -0.33 7.48
CA GLU A 96 13.51 -0.12 8.92
C GLU A 96 13.67 -1.44 9.72
N GLY A 97 13.73 -2.58 9.04
CA GLY A 97 14.07 -3.89 9.62
C GLY A 97 15.49 -4.37 9.29
N ARG A 98 16.50 -3.86 10.00
CA ARG A 98 17.80 -4.52 10.19
C ARG A 98 18.32 -4.31 11.60
#